data_AF-A0A5N9HPI0-F1
#
_entry.id   AF-A0A5N9HPI0-F1
#
_cell.length_a   1.000
_cell.length_b   1.000
_cell.length_c   1.000
_cell.angle_alpha   90.00
_cell.angle_beta   90.00
_cell.angle_gamma   90.00
#
_symmetry.space_group_name_H-M   'P 1'
#
loop_
_entity.id
_entity.type
_entity.pdbx_description
1 polymer ?
#
loop_
_entity_poly.entity_id
_entity_poly.type
_entity_poly.pdbx_seq_one_letter_code
_entity_poly.pdbx_strand_id
1 'polypeptide(L)' 'MYELCFPGAITGETEFDCPYCGTQLTVTVEDPMGEASFQCCECTGVFEVDFGKGVVRYEV' A
#
# COMPACT_ATOMS: atom_id res chain seq x y z
N MET A 1 -13.42 29.69 5.07
CA MET A 1 -14.17 28.50 4.62
C MET A 1 -13.14 27.53 4.10
N TYR A 2 -13.16 26.30 4.59
CA TYR A 2 -12.11 25.29 4.45
C TYR A 2 -11.75 25.03 2.98
N GLU A 3 -10.48 25.28 2.63
CA GLU A 3 -9.88 24.76 1.39
C GLU A 3 -9.87 23.24 1.51
N LEU A 4 -10.81 22.60 0.81
CA LEU A 4 -10.80 21.16 0.60
C LEU A 4 -9.59 20.84 -0.29
N CYS A 5 -8.47 20.56 0.36
CA CYS A 5 -7.31 19.92 -0.24
C CYS A 5 -7.72 18.51 -0.68
N PHE A 6 -8.29 18.40 -1.88
CA PHE A 6 -8.36 17.14 -2.62
C PHE A 6 -7.17 17.14 -3.59
N PRO A 7 -5.97 16.67 -3.19
CA PRO A 7 -4.97 16.34 -4.18
C PRO A 7 -5.53 15.15 -4.98
N GLY A 8 -5.89 15.43 -6.22
CA GLY A 8 -6.47 14.46 -7.14
C GLY A 8 -5.56 13.26 -7.34
N ALA A 9 -6.18 12.12 -7.65
CA ALA A 9 -5.55 10.84 -7.97
C ALA A 9 -4.58 10.35 -6.89
N ILE A 10 -4.96 9.33 -6.13
CA ILE A 10 -4.07 8.70 -5.13
C ILE A 10 -3.04 7.83 -5.87
N THR A 11 -2.27 8.42 -6.79
CA THR A 11 -1.02 7.86 -7.29
C THR A 11 0.08 8.49 -6.43
N GLY A 12 0.63 7.74 -5.49
CA GLY A 12 1.49 8.28 -4.44
C GLY A 12 2.22 7.20 -3.66
N GLU A 13 2.64 7.51 -2.44
CA GLU A 13 3.27 6.57 -1.52
C GLU A 13 2.30 6.32 -0.36
N THR A 14 2.05 5.07 0.01
CA THR A 14 1.33 4.74 1.23
C THR A 14 2.24 3.99 2.18
N GLU A 15 2.07 4.28 3.46
CA GLU A 15 2.73 3.56 4.53
C GLU A 15 1.89 2.31 4.85
N PHE A 16 2.51 1.14 4.91
CA PHE A 16 1.85 -0.10 5.26
C PHE A 16 2.73 -0.93 6.20
N ASP A 17 2.14 -1.51 7.24
CA ASP A 17 2.84 -2.42 8.13
C ASP A 17 2.91 -3.81 7.51
N CYS A 18 4.13 -4.35 7.38
CA CYS A 18 4.34 -5.67 6.81
C CYS A 18 3.58 -6.73 7.63
N PRO A 19 2.68 -7.53 7.03
CA PRO A 19 1.96 -8.56 7.76
C PRO A 19 2.86 -9.70 8.26
N TYR A 20 4.06 -9.83 7.70
CA TYR A 20 5.03 -10.86 8.08
C TYR A 20 5.86 -10.49 9.31
N CYS A 21 6.45 -9.30 9.33
CA CYS A 21 7.39 -8.88 10.37
C CYS A 21 6.93 -7.69 11.21
N GLY A 22 5.85 -7.01 10.82
CA GLY A 22 5.35 -5.82 11.49
C GLY A 22 6.18 -4.55 11.27
N THR A 23 7.15 -4.58 10.33
CA THR A 23 7.94 -3.41 9.97
C THR A 23 7.13 -2.48 9.06
N GLN A 24 7.17 -1.18 9.31
CA GLN A 24 6.56 -0.18 8.45
C GLN A 24 7.31 -0.09 7.12
N LEU A 25 6.59 -0.24 6.01
CA LEU A 25 7.10 -0.18 4.64
C LEU A 25 6.38 0.94 3.90
N THR A 26 7.12 1.69 3.10
CA THR A 26 6.55 2.67 2.19
C THR A 26 6.39 2.02 0.82
N VAL A 27 5.15 1.89 0.35
CA VAL A 27 4.84 1.26 -0.93
C VAL A 27 4.25 2.28 -1.90
N THR A 28 4.67 2.23 -3.16
CA THR A 28 4.18 3.15 -4.20
C THR A 28 2.87 2.66 -4.77
N VAL A 29 1.84 3.49 -4.70
CA VAL A 29 0.52 3.26 -5.31
C VAL A 29 0.54 3.86 -6.71
N GLU A 30 0.69 3.01 -7.73
CA GLU A 30 0.57 3.44 -9.14
C GLU A 30 -0.90 3.54 -9.58
N ASP A 31 -1.73 2.61 -9.11
CA ASP A 31 -3.16 2.54 -9.45
C ASP A 31 -4.00 2.42 -8.17
N PRO A 32 -4.67 3.49 -7.72
CA PRO A 32 -5.47 3.46 -6.48
C PRO A 32 -6.73 2.61 -6.55
N MET A 33 -7.11 2.14 -7.73
CA MET A 33 -8.19 1.18 -7.94
C MET A 33 -7.67 -0.21 -8.36
N GLY A 34 -6.34 -0.40 -8.40
CA GLY A 34 -5.70 -1.63 -8.82
C GLY A 34 -5.25 -2.53 -7.68
N GLU A 35 -4.66 -3.66 -8.07
CA GLU A 35 -3.92 -4.56 -7.20
C GLU A 35 -2.42 -4.37 -7.51
N ALA A 36 -1.58 -4.28 -6.47
CA ALA A 36 -0.13 -4.22 -6.62
C ALA A 36 0.56 -5.18 -5.66
N SER A 37 1.68 -5.76 -6.08
CA SER A 37 2.50 -6.63 -5.23
C SER A 37 3.72 -5.88 -4.72
N PHE A 38 3.99 -6.01 -3.43
CA PHE A 38 5.12 -5.39 -2.76
C PHE A 38 5.93 -6.45 -2.02
N GLN A 39 7.24 -6.21 -1.96
CA GLN A 39 8.17 -7.05 -1.23
C GLN A 39 8.75 -6.28 -0.06
N CYS A 40 8.66 -6.85 1.13
CA CYS A 40 9.30 -6.28 2.31
C CYS A 40 10.82 -6.36 2.18
N CYS A 41 11.53 -5.25 2.38
CA CYS A 41 13.01 -5.24 2.39
C CYS A 41 13.63 -6.03 3.56
N GLU A 42 12.92 -6.19 4.69
CA GLU A 42 13.47 -6.84 5.88
C GLU A 42 13.26 -8.34 5.88
N CYS A 43 12.01 -8.79 5.75
CA CYS A 43 11.69 -10.21 5.76
C CYS A 43 11.69 -10.85 4.37
N THR A 44 11.83 -10.04 3.29
CA THR A 44 11.74 -10.51 1.89
C THR A 44 10.37 -11.09 1.54
N GLY A 45 9.38 -10.99 2.45
CA GLY A 45 8.01 -11.46 2.27
C GLY A 45 7.28 -10.63 1.23
N VAL A 46 6.58 -11.31 0.32
CA VAL A 46 5.81 -10.69 -0.76
C VAL A 46 4.35 -10.67 -0.37
N PHE A 47 3.70 -9.52 -0.49
CA PHE A 47 2.29 -9.33 -0.21
C PHE A 47 1.64 -8.51 -1.33
N GLU A 48 0.38 -8.81 -1.61
CA GLU A 48 -0.45 -8.12 -2.58
C GLU A 48 -1.41 -7.17 -1.86
N VAL A 49 -1.50 -5.94 -2.34
CA VAL A 49 -2.41 -4.92 -1.83
C VAL A 49 -3.42 -4.60 -2.92
N ASP A 50 -4.69 -4.89 -2.64
CA ASP A 50 -5.84 -4.54 -3.46
C ASP A 50 -6.30 -3.15 -2.98
N PHE A 51 -5.77 -2.08 -3.60
CA PHE A 51 -6.08 -0.69 -3.23
C PHE A 51 -7.55 -0.36 -3.45
N GLY A 52 -8.15 -0.95 -4.48
CA GLY A 52 -9.58 -0.79 -4.78
C GLY A 52 -10.50 -1.29 -3.66
N LYS A 53 -10.06 -2.29 -2.89
CA LYS A 53 -10.80 -2.84 -1.74
C LYS A 53 -10.20 -2.48 -0.38
N GLY A 54 -8.98 -1.95 -0.33
CA GLY A 54 -8.20 -1.76 0.89
C GLY A 54 -7.85 -3.09 1.58
N VAL A 55 -7.62 -4.15 0.82
CA VAL A 55 -7.34 -5.50 1.35
C VAL A 55 -5.91 -5.89 1.05
N VAL A 56 -5.22 -6.47 2.04
CA VAL A 56 -3.89 -7.05 1.85
C VAL A 56 -3.96 -8.56 1.89
N ARG A 57 -3.41 -9.20 0.86
CA ARG A 57 -3.25 -10.65 0.72
C ARG A 57 -1.77 -10.98 0.87
N TYR A 58 -1.47 -11.99 1.66
CA TYR A 58 -0.11 -12.47 1.87
C TYR A 58 -0.19 -13.99 2.12
N GLU A 59 0.77 -14.74 1.61
CA GLU A 59 0.85 -16.18 1.83
C GLU A 59 1.57 -16.45 3.16
N VAL A 60 0.89 -17.10 4.10
CA VAL A 60 1.42 -17.47 5.44
C VAL A 60 2.14 -18.81 5.40
#